data_AF-A0ABD3E2P4-F1
#
_entry.id   AF-A0ABD3E2P4-F1
#
_cell.length_a   1.000
_cell.length_b   1.000
_cell.length_c   1.000
_cell.angle_alpha   90.00
_cell.angle_beta   90.00
_cell.angle_gamma   90.00
#
_symmetry.space_group_name_H-M   'P 1'
#
loop_
_entity.id
_entity.type
_entity.pdbx_description
1 polymer ?
#
loop_
_entity_poly.entity_id
_entity_poly.type
_entity_poly.pdbx_seq_one_letter_code
_entity_poly.pdbx_strand_id
1 'polypeptide(L)'
;MASTKYFCFALVLLAISAHVISSSSAAKGKSPPKRKAADVAVVHVICATSEAIKLDIAADTPQGTITVDPGKEYQINILDKNSNYNMMSYYLNNNYAGVDLYRPARDSGQATIYWKADWWGFSMSYDNVNYKQMVQWESE
;
A
#
# COMPACT_ATOMS: atom_id res chain seq x y z
N MET A 1 -24.33 -7.42 -54.04
CA MET A 1 -23.57 -8.26 -55.00
C MET A 1 -22.10 -8.23 -54.61
N ALA A 2 -21.46 -9.40 -54.63
CA ALA A 2 -20.02 -9.70 -54.54
C ALA A 2 -19.30 -9.30 -53.23
N SER A 3 -18.94 -10.24 -52.35
CA SER A 3 -17.80 -11.20 -52.46
C SER A 3 -16.48 -10.48 -52.21
N THR A 4 -15.62 -10.85 -51.24
CA THR A 4 -14.70 -12.01 -51.35
C THR A 4 -13.90 -12.05 -50.03
N LYS A 5 -14.11 -13.05 -49.16
CA LYS A 5 -13.34 -14.30 -48.98
C LYS A 5 -11.95 -14.15 -48.33
N TYR A 6 -11.85 -14.76 -47.14
CA TYR A 6 -10.78 -15.62 -46.62
C TYR A 6 -9.33 -15.25 -46.91
N PHE A 7 -8.56 -14.99 -45.85
CA PHE A 7 -7.14 -15.35 -45.84
C PHE A 7 -6.88 -16.40 -44.76
N CYS A 8 -6.41 -17.53 -45.25
CA CYS A 8 -6.08 -18.77 -44.58
C CYS A 8 -4.64 -18.74 -44.06
N PHE A 9 -4.42 -19.53 -43.01
CA PHE A 9 -3.20 -20.31 -42.74
C PHE A 9 -1.86 -19.57 -42.56
N ALA A 10 -1.29 -19.69 -41.35
CA ALA A 10 -0.02 -20.41 -41.19
C ALA A 10 0.22 -20.73 -39.72
N LEU A 11 0.00 -22.00 -39.40
CA LEU A 11 0.47 -22.72 -38.23
C LEU A 11 2.00 -22.86 -38.35
N VAL A 12 2.79 -22.29 -37.45
CA VAL A 12 4.22 -22.61 -37.33
C VAL A 12 4.46 -23.36 -36.03
N LEU A 13 4.73 -24.64 -36.23
CA LEU A 13 5.15 -25.63 -35.25
C LEU A 13 6.63 -25.43 -34.87
N LEU A 14 6.89 -25.60 -33.57
CA LEU A 14 7.99 -26.39 -32.99
C LEU A 14 9.44 -25.92 -33.17
N ALA A 15 10.07 -25.56 -32.04
CA ALA A 15 11.39 -26.08 -31.67
C ALA A 15 11.59 -25.95 -30.14
N ILE A 16 11.40 -27.06 -29.41
CA ILE A 16 11.80 -27.20 -28.02
C ILE A 16 13.27 -27.63 -28.02
N SER A 17 14.17 -26.69 -27.76
CA SER A 17 15.59 -27.00 -27.57
C SER A 17 15.86 -27.22 -26.08
N ALA A 18 15.73 -28.46 -25.62
CA ALA A 18 16.19 -28.86 -24.29
C ALA A 18 17.72 -28.84 -24.24
N HIS A 19 18.29 -27.75 -23.71
CA HIS A 19 19.68 -27.77 -23.24
C HIS A 19 19.67 -28.15 -21.76
N VAL A 20 19.87 -29.45 -21.52
CA VAL A 20 20.21 -29.98 -20.20
C VAL A 20 21.66 -29.59 -19.92
N ILE A 21 21.87 -28.47 -19.25
CA ILE A 21 23.17 -28.17 -18.62
C ILE A 21 23.08 -28.70 -17.19
N SER A 22 23.62 -29.90 -17.00
CA SER A 22 23.85 -30.47 -15.67
C SER A 22 25.09 -29.79 -15.07
N SER A 23 24.88 -28.73 -14.31
CA SER A 23 25.91 -28.08 -13.49
C SER A 23 25.69 -28.46 -12.04
N SER A 24 26.25 -29.60 -11.62
CA SER A 24 26.39 -29.93 -10.20
C SER A 24 27.52 -29.08 -9.60
N SER A 25 27.19 -27.84 -9.23
CA SER A 25 28.05 -27.03 -8.36
C SER A 25 27.70 -27.35 -6.92
N ALA A 26 28.61 -28.07 -6.25
CA ALA A 26 28.63 -28.19 -4.79
C ALA A 26 28.83 -26.78 -4.18
N ALA A 27 27.73 -26.10 -3.91
CA ALA A 27 27.73 -24.84 -3.20
C ALA A 27 27.96 -25.13 -1.71
N LYS A 28 29.14 -24.74 -1.21
CA LYS A 28 29.38 -24.48 0.22
C LYS A 28 28.18 -23.70 0.76
N GLY A 29 27.47 -24.30 1.71
CA GLY A 29 26.28 -23.75 2.34
C GLY A 29 26.55 -22.38 2.95
N LYS A 30 26.33 -21.33 2.15
CA LYS A 30 25.94 -20.04 2.69
C LYS A 30 24.52 -20.24 3.18
N SER A 31 24.30 -20.00 4.46
CA SER A 31 22.96 -19.87 5.04
C SER A 31 22.11 -19.04 4.08
N PRO A 32 20.88 -19.46 3.76
CA PRO A 32 19.98 -18.66 2.94
C PRO A 32 19.96 -17.22 3.49
N PRO A 33 20.01 -16.18 2.64
CA PRO A 33 19.87 -14.82 3.12
C PRO A 33 18.61 -14.78 3.98
N LYS A 34 18.72 -14.28 5.23
CA LYS A 34 17.56 -14.05 6.10
C LYS A 34 16.55 -13.27 5.26
N ARG A 35 15.44 -13.92 4.86
CA ARG A 35 14.38 -13.26 4.12
C ARG A 35 13.95 -12.07 4.96
N LYS A 36 14.04 -10.87 4.41
CA LYS A 36 13.39 -9.68 4.96
C LYS A 36 11.93 -10.07 5.18
N ALA A 37 11.42 -9.90 6.40
CA ALA A 37 10.02 -10.19 6.68
C ALA A 37 9.16 -9.48 5.64
N ALA A 38 8.25 -10.20 4.99
CA ALA A 38 7.36 -9.59 4.02
C ALA A 38 6.44 -8.61 4.76
N ASP A 39 6.21 -7.44 4.17
CA ASP A 39 5.28 -6.46 4.71
C ASP A 39 3.88 -7.09 4.80
N VAL A 40 3.18 -6.84 5.91
CA VAL A 40 1.83 -7.37 6.19
C VAL A 40 0.80 -6.63 5.34
N ALA A 41 0.94 -5.32 5.27
CA ALA A 41 0.10 -4.41 4.52
C ALA A 41 0.87 -3.12 4.20
N VAL A 42 0.42 -2.37 3.20
CA VAL A 42 0.88 -1.01 2.93
C VAL A 42 -0.28 -0.04 3.18
N VAL A 43 -0.04 0.97 4.02
CA VAL A 43 -1.00 2.03 4.28
C VAL A 43 -0.60 3.27 3.49
N HIS A 44 -1.53 3.81 2.71
CA HIS A 44 -1.39 5.06 1.98
C HIS A 44 -2.16 6.16 2.72
N VAL A 45 -1.49 7.24 3.09
CA VAL A 45 -2.13 8.45 3.63
C VAL A 45 -2.07 9.53 2.55
N ILE A 46 -3.22 9.89 2.00
CA ILE A 46 -3.39 10.82 0.89
C ILE A 46 -3.85 12.17 1.44
N CYS A 47 -3.10 13.22 1.16
CA CYS A 47 -3.43 14.59 1.50
C CYS A 47 -4.27 15.20 0.37
N ALA A 48 -5.59 15.17 0.51
CA ALA A 48 -6.54 15.83 -0.39
C ALA A 48 -7.07 17.17 0.16
N THR A 49 -6.47 17.67 1.24
CA THR A 49 -6.68 19.02 1.78
C THR A 49 -6.00 20.08 0.91
N SER A 50 -6.35 21.35 1.14
CA SER A 50 -5.72 22.49 0.47
C SER A 50 -4.33 22.83 1.03
N GLU A 51 -4.06 22.46 2.28
CA GLU A 51 -2.78 22.69 2.97
C GLU A 51 -2.14 21.36 3.38
N ALA A 52 -0.84 21.41 3.66
CA ALA A 52 -0.11 20.26 4.14
C ALA A 52 -0.67 19.76 5.48
N ILE A 53 -0.64 18.44 5.67
CA ILE A 53 -1.00 17.79 6.93
C ILE A 53 0.25 17.28 7.61
N LYS A 54 0.33 17.47 8.92
CA LYS A 54 1.39 16.88 9.75
C LYS A 54 0.87 15.61 10.39
N LEU A 55 1.62 14.52 10.28
CA LEU A 55 1.25 13.20 10.78
C LEU A 55 2.26 12.76 11.85
N ASP A 56 1.77 12.52 13.06
CA ASP A 56 2.51 11.89 14.15
C ASP A 56 2.08 10.43 14.24
N ILE A 57 2.96 9.52 13.83
CA ILE A 57 2.65 8.10 13.68
C ILE A 57 3.29 7.31 14.82
N ALA A 58 2.51 6.42 15.42
CA ALA A 58 2.97 5.51 16.47
C ALA A 58 2.46 4.09 16.21
N ALA A 59 3.35 3.12 16.39
CA ALA A 59 2.96 1.73 16.60
C ALA A 59 3.15 1.42 18.09
N ASP A 60 3.85 0.32 18.42
CA ASP A 60 4.31 0.06 19.80
C ASP A 60 5.32 1.12 20.28
N THR A 61 6.00 1.78 19.34
CA THR A 61 6.88 2.93 19.59
C THR A 61 6.55 4.07 18.63
N PRO A 62 6.82 5.34 19.01
CA PRO A 62 6.76 6.47 18.08
C PRO A 62 7.63 6.22 16.85
N GLN A 63 7.06 6.40 15.65
CA GLN A 63 7.76 6.26 14.37
C GLN A 63 8.27 7.62 13.86
N GLY A 64 7.75 8.71 14.40
CA GLY A 64 8.17 10.08 14.11
C GLY A 64 7.04 10.91 13.52
N THR A 65 7.43 12.09 13.05
CA THR A 65 6.56 13.11 12.48
C THR A 65 6.91 13.28 11.01
N ILE A 66 5.90 13.32 10.14
CA ILE A 66 6.06 13.59 8.72
C ILE A 66 5.05 14.65 8.27
N THR A 67 5.42 15.47 7.29
CA THR A 67 4.51 16.41 6.64
C THR A 67 4.18 15.90 5.24
N VAL A 68 2.90 15.89 4.89
CA VAL A 68 2.42 15.49 3.56
C VAL A 68 1.78 16.69 2.87
N ASP A 69 2.39 17.12 1.78
CA ASP A 69 1.93 18.28 1.00
C ASP A 69 0.59 17.99 0.28
N PRO A 70 -0.18 19.04 -0.07
CA PRO A 70 -1.42 18.90 -0.85
C PRO A 70 -1.25 18.08 -2.13
N GLY A 71 -2.16 17.14 -2.34
CA GLY A 71 -2.17 16.22 -3.48
C GLY A 71 -1.09 15.14 -3.45
N LYS A 72 -0.34 15.00 -2.34
CA LYS A 72 0.68 13.96 -2.16
C LYS A 72 0.17 12.81 -1.30
N GLU A 73 0.89 11.70 -1.40
CA GLU A 73 0.69 10.54 -0.55
C GLU A 73 1.95 10.22 0.25
N TYR A 74 1.74 9.65 1.44
CA TYR A 74 2.78 9.02 2.24
C TYR A 74 2.45 7.55 2.45
N GLN A 75 3.46 6.67 2.38
CA GLN A 75 3.29 5.23 2.49
C GLN A 75 3.95 4.70 3.77
N ILE A 76 3.25 3.80 4.45
CA ILE A 76 3.70 3.16 5.69
C ILE A 76 3.59 1.65 5.51
N ASN A 77 4.69 0.94 5.73
CA ASN A 77 4.70 -0.51 5.70
C ASN A 77 4.36 -1.05 7.10
N ILE A 78 3.34 -1.89 7.17
CA ILE A 78 2.96 -2.60 8.40
C ILE A 78 3.83 -3.85 8.49
N LEU A 79 4.68 -3.90 9.53
CA LEU A 79 5.67 -4.96 9.69
C LEU A 79 5.19 -6.05 10.66
N ASP A 80 4.40 -5.67 11.67
CA ASP A 80 3.79 -6.61 12.61
C ASP A 80 2.28 -6.67 12.39
N LYS A 81 1.79 -7.88 12.11
CA LYS A 81 0.37 -8.13 11.88
C LYS A 81 -0.48 -8.05 13.14
N ASN A 82 0.14 -8.05 14.32
CA ASN A 82 -0.52 -8.05 15.62
C ASN A 82 -0.48 -6.69 16.33
N SER A 83 0.31 -5.74 15.84
CA SER A 83 0.40 -4.40 16.44
C SER A 83 -0.62 -3.45 15.82
N ASN A 84 -1.12 -2.51 16.62
CA ASN A 84 -1.90 -1.39 16.11
C ASN A 84 -0.96 -0.30 15.63
N TYR A 85 -1.31 0.36 14.53
CA TYR A 85 -0.66 1.58 14.09
C TYR A 85 -1.67 2.70 14.19
N ASN A 86 -1.30 3.75 14.91
CA ASN A 86 -2.14 4.92 15.19
C ASN A 86 -1.47 6.16 14.61
N MET A 87 -2.28 7.16 14.29
CA MET A 87 -1.81 8.43 13.78
C MET A 87 -2.61 9.57 14.37
N MET A 88 -1.91 10.57 14.89
CA MET A 88 -2.48 11.88 15.15
C MET A 88 -2.12 12.80 13.99
N SER A 89 -3.09 13.49 13.44
CA SER A 89 -2.90 14.39 12.30
C SER A 89 -3.26 15.81 12.66
N TYR A 90 -2.56 16.78 12.08
CA TYR A 90 -2.81 18.21 12.30
C TYR A 90 -2.96 18.93 10.95
N TYR A 91 -3.98 19.78 10.86
CA TYR A 91 -4.33 20.58 9.70
C TYR A 91 -4.59 22.03 10.12
N LEU A 92 -4.05 23.01 9.38
CA LEU A 92 -4.20 24.46 9.67
C LEU A 92 -3.81 24.87 11.10
N ASN A 93 -2.85 24.17 11.73
CA ASN A 93 -2.35 24.37 13.10
C ASN A 93 -3.37 24.26 14.24
N ASN A 94 -4.68 24.32 13.98
CA ASN A 94 -5.73 24.34 15.00
C ASN A 94 -6.73 23.20 14.85
N ASN A 95 -6.63 22.39 13.79
CA ASN A 95 -7.45 21.21 13.62
C ASN A 95 -6.62 19.94 13.80
N TYR A 96 -7.20 18.94 14.45
CA TYR A 96 -6.56 17.64 14.64
C TYR A 96 -7.54 16.48 14.44
N ALA A 97 -7.01 15.30 14.12
CA ALA A 97 -7.80 14.07 14.05
C ALA A 97 -6.91 12.85 14.34
N GLY A 98 -7.44 11.94 15.17
CA GLY A 98 -6.80 10.66 15.47
C GLY A 98 -7.41 9.52 14.64
N VAL A 99 -6.57 8.69 14.02
CA VAL A 99 -7.01 7.48 13.32
C VAL A 99 -6.19 6.27 13.71
N ASP A 100 -6.87 5.13 13.82
CA ASP A 100 -6.23 3.82 13.86
C ASP A 100 -5.87 3.41 12.41
N LEU A 101 -4.67 3.76 11.93
CA LEU A 101 -4.21 3.49 10.57
C LEU A 101 -4.30 2.01 10.19
N TYR A 102 -3.91 1.13 11.10
CA TYR A 102 -4.02 -0.32 10.97
C TYR A 102 -4.43 -0.95 12.30
N ARG A 103 -5.45 -1.80 12.26
CA ARG A 103 -5.86 -2.65 13.39
C ARG A 103 -5.94 -4.10 12.93
N PRO A 104 -5.25 -5.04 13.60
CA PRO A 104 -5.34 -6.46 13.26
C PRO A 104 -6.78 -6.97 13.20
N ALA A 105 -7.64 -6.54 14.14
CA ALA A 105 -9.03 -6.98 14.20
C ALA A 105 -9.90 -6.48 13.02
N ARG A 106 -9.51 -5.38 12.36
CA ARG A 106 -10.27 -4.75 11.26
C ARG A 106 -9.66 -5.09 9.90
N ASP A 107 -8.33 -5.07 9.82
CA ASP A 107 -7.60 -4.97 8.56
C ASP A 107 -6.79 -6.23 8.20
N SER A 108 -6.86 -7.28 9.03
CA SER A 108 -6.15 -8.53 8.73
C SER A 108 -6.58 -9.09 7.37
N GLY A 109 -5.61 -9.42 6.53
CA GLY A 109 -5.82 -9.92 5.16
C GLY A 109 -5.92 -8.84 4.09
N GLN A 110 -5.93 -7.56 4.47
CA GLN A 110 -5.88 -6.45 3.51
C GLN A 110 -4.42 -6.16 3.14
N ALA A 111 -4.09 -6.27 1.85
CA ALA A 111 -2.74 -5.95 1.37
C ALA A 111 -2.49 -4.43 1.33
N THR A 112 -3.55 -3.64 1.15
CA THR A 112 -3.45 -2.18 1.01
C THR A 112 -4.62 -1.49 1.70
N ILE A 113 -4.34 -0.37 2.36
CA ILE A 113 -5.32 0.45 3.06
C ILE A 113 -5.08 1.91 2.68
N TYR A 114 -6.13 2.62 2.29
CA TYR A 114 -6.07 4.01 1.89
C TYR A 114 -6.79 4.86 2.92
N TRP A 115 -6.08 5.84 3.46
CA TRP A 115 -6.62 6.92 4.27
C TRP A 115 -6.52 8.21 3.47
N LYS A 116 -7.64 8.89 3.27
CA LYS A 116 -7.69 10.17 2.56
C LYS A 116 -8.13 11.26 3.52
N ALA A 117 -7.23 12.19 3.78
CA ALA A 117 -7.50 13.43 4.51
C ALA A 117 -8.07 14.47 3.53
N ASP A 118 -9.23 15.02 3.81
CA ASP A 118 -9.84 16.09 3.02
C ASP A 118 -10.38 17.20 3.95
N TRP A 119 -11.21 18.12 3.45
CA TRP A 119 -11.71 19.25 4.23
C TRP A 119 -12.60 18.85 5.42
N TRP A 120 -13.24 17.67 5.40
CA TRP A 120 -14.14 17.24 6.47
C TRP A 120 -13.43 16.37 7.51
N GLY A 121 -12.41 15.60 7.10
CA GLY A 121 -11.69 14.69 7.98
C GLY A 121 -10.97 13.59 7.22
N PHE A 122 -11.03 12.36 7.76
CA PHE A 122 -10.41 11.18 7.19
C PHE A 122 -11.42 10.14 6.73
N SER A 123 -11.35 9.80 5.44
CA SER A 123 -12.02 8.62 4.88
C SER A 123 -11.07 7.43 4.77
N MET A 124 -11.60 6.21 4.87
CA MET A 124 -10.86 4.96 4.65
C MET A 124 -11.42 4.17 3.45
N SER A 125 -10.54 3.50 2.71
CA SER A 125 -10.88 2.58 1.61
C SER A 125 -9.87 1.43 1.54
N TYR A 126 -10.28 0.26 1.03
CA TYR A 126 -9.39 -0.85 0.68
C TYR A 126 -9.16 -0.99 -0.83
N ASP A 127 -9.92 -0.26 -1.66
CA ASP A 127 -9.89 -0.34 -3.13
C ASP A 127 -9.48 0.98 -3.81
N ASN A 128 -9.21 2.04 -3.03
CA ASN A 128 -8.92 3.39 -3.49
C ASN A 128 -10.02 4.03 -4.35
N VAL A 129 -11.25 3.52 -4.29
CA VAL A 129 -12.39 4.03 -5.08
C VAL A 129 -13.54 4.36 -4.14
N ASN A 130 -13.93 3.42 -3.30
CA ASN A 130 -15.06 3.54 -2.39
C ASN A 130 -14.55 3.93 -0.99
N TYR A 131 -14.78 5.18 -0.62
CA TYR A 131 -14.31 5.77 0.62
C TYR A 131 -15.44 5.89 1.64
N LYS A 132 -15.20 5.39 2.85
CA LYS A 132 -16.10 5.54 4.00
C LYS A 132 -15.55 6.61 4.95
N GLN A 133 -16.40 7.55 5.36
CA GLN A 133 -16.05 8.54 6.38
C GLN A 133 -15.83 7.86 7.74
N MET A 134 -14.70 8.15 8.39
CA MET A 134 -14.30 7.53 9.66
C MET A 134 -14.23 8.53 10.82
N VAL A 135 -13.48 9.63 10.65
CA VAL A 135 -13.29 10.63 11.71
C VAL A 135 -13.26 12.03 11.11
N GLN A 136 -13.89 12.97 11.79
CA GLN A 136 -13.90 14.39 11.40
C GLN A 136 -12.70 15.13 12.01
N TRP A 137 -12.32 16.25 11.44
CA TRP A 137 -11.43 17.19 12.12
C TRP A 137 -12.10 17.75 13.38
N GLU A 138 -11.35 17.79 14.47
CA GLU A 138 -11.70 18.50 15.70
C GLU A 138 -10.90 19.80 15.76
N SER A 139 -11.49 20.85 16.33
CA SER A 139 -10.81 22.12 16.60
C SER A 139 -10.49 22.23 18.08
N GLU A 140 -9.30 22.74 18.41
CA GLU A 140 -8.99 23.19 19.78
C GLU A 140 -9.83 24.41 20.22
#